data_AF-A0A538NRB9-F1
#
_entry.id   AF-A0A538NRB9-F1
#
_cell.length_a   1.000
_cell.length_b   1.000
_cell.length_c   1.000
_cell.angle_alpha   90.00
_cell.angle_beta   90.00
_cell.angle_gamma   90.00
#
_symmetry.space_group_name_H-M   'P 1'
#
loop_
_entity.id
_entity.type
_entity.pdbx_description
1 polymer ?
#
loop_
_entity_poly.entity_id
_entity_poly.type
_entity_poly.pdbx_seq_one_letter_code
_entity_poly.pdbx_strand_id
1 'polypeptide(L)'
;MRLRALRVEVDVKLALGEFTLEQAAKYLQEKVPMDSNTARQEAIAFSTGPGQAITYQIGKLQIMKFLAEARLQQGEKFNLRAFHDFVWKNGNVPIALQQLEYLRPPSEFSSP
;
A
#
# COMPACT_ATOMS: atom_id res chain seq x y z
N MET A 1 -1.22 11.06 -8.26
CA MET A 1 -1.84 9.76 -7.85
C MET A 1 -1.99 8.77 -9.00
N ARG A 2 -2.21 9.23 -10.25
CA ARG A 2 -2.42 8.37 -11.43
C ARG A 2 -1.32 7.33 -11.71
N LEU A 3 -0.05 7.74 -11.71
CA LEU A 3 1.07 6.84 -12.03
C LEU A 3 1.18 5.62 -11.08
N ARG A 4 1.08 5.83 -9.76
CA ARG A 4 1.18 4.73 -8.79
C ARG A 4 0.05 3.72 -8.96
N ALA A 5 -1.17 4.18 -9.25
CA ALA A 5 -2.30 3.29 -9.52
C ALA A 5 -2.09 2.48 -10.82
N LEU A 6 -1.58 3.11 -11.88
CA LEU A 6 -1.29 2.42 -13.14
C LEU A 6 -0.19 1.36 -12.98
N ARG A 7 0.82 1.62 -12.14
CA ARG A 7 1.85 0.62 -11.81
C ARG A 7 1.28 -0.60 -11.10
N VAL A 8 0.28 -0.43 -10.22
CA VAL A 8 -0.42 -1.57 -9.59
C VAL A 8 -1.12 -2.43 -10.64
N GLU A 9 -1.80 -1.80 -11.60
CA GLU A 9 -2.48 -2.52 -12.67
C GLU A 9 -1.50 -3.33 -13.53
N VAL A 10 -0.37 -2.72 -13.90
CA VAL A 10 0.68 -3.40 -14.67
C VAL A 10 1.31 -4.56 -13.89
N ASP A 11 1.64 -4.35 -12.62
CA ASP A 11 2.20 -5.37 -11.72
C ASP A 11 1.27 -6.60 -11.61
N VAL A 12 -0.02 -6.38 -11.36
CA VAL A 12 -1.02 -7.46 -11.28
C VAL A 12 -1.16 -8.17 -12.62
N LYS A 13 -1.29 -7.43 -13.74
CA LYS A 13 -1.46 -8.03 -15.06
C LYS A 13 -0.25 -8.83 -15.54
N LEU A 14 0.95 -8.36 -15.23
CA LEU A 14 2.18 -9.11 -15.49
C LEU A 14 2.24 -10.38 -14.63
N ALA A 15 1.92 -10.28 -13.34
CA ALA A 15 1.93 -11.42 -12.42
C ALA A 15 0.89 -12.50 -12.80
N LEU A 16 -0.26 -12.09 -13.34
CA LEU A 16 -1.31 -13.00 -13.85
C LEU A 16 -1.03 -13.54 -15.26
N GLY A 17 0.03 -13.05 -15.93
CA GLY A 17 0.32 -13.41 -17.32
C GLY A 17 -0.66 -12.83 -18.33
N GLU A 18 -1.48 -11.84 -17.94
CA GLU A 18 -2.41 -11.15 -18.84
C GLU A 18 -1.68 -10.19 -19.79
N PHE A 19 -0.53 -9.65 -19.36
CA PHE A 19 0.31 -8.77 -20.16
C PHE A 19 1.66 -9.41 -20.48
N THR A 20 2.13 -9.20 -21.70
CA THR A 20 3.56 -9.32 -22.02
C THR A 20 4.33 -8.07 -21.56
N LEU A 21 5.66 -8.13 -21.53
CA LEU A 21 6.51 -6.98 -21.21
C LEU A 21 6.26 -5.80 -22.16
N GLU A 22 6.10 -6.08 -23.45
CA GLU A 22 5.83 -5.08 -24.48
C GLU A 22 4.46 -4.43 -24.29
N GLN A 23 3.42 -5.21 -23.94
CA GLN A 23 2.09 -4.69 -23.65
C GLN A 23 2.08 -3.81 -22.40
N ALA A 24 2.77 -4.24 -21.34
CA ALA A 24 2.94 -3.46 -20.13
C ALA A 24 3.68 -2.13 -20.37
N ALA A 25 4.79 -2.15 -21.11
CA ALA A 25 5.55 -0.95 -21.46
C ALA A 25 4.71 0.02 -22.30
N LYS A 26 4.01 -0.50 -23.32
CA LYS A 26 3.11 0.29 -24.16
C LYS A 26 1.98 0.93 -23.34
N TYR A 27 1.38 0.16 -22.43
CA TYR A 27 0.34 0.67 -21.54
C TYR A 27 0.82 1.84 -20.68
N LEU A 28 2.02 1.73 -20.08
CA LEU A 28 2.60 2.81 -19.29
C LEU A 28 2.87 4.06 -20.14
N GLN A 29 3.45 3.89 -21.33
CA GLN A 29 3.76 4.98 -22.25
C GLN A 29 2.51 5.73 -22.75
N GLU A 30 1.40 5.02 -23.00
CA GLU A 30 0.16 5.65 -23.46
C GLU A 30 -0.58 6.39 -22.34
N LYS A 31 -0.49 5.89 -21.10
CA LYS A 31 -1.26 6.42 -19.96
C LYS A 31 -0.49 7.45 -19.13
N VAL A 32 0.83 7.51 -19.27
CA VAL A 32 1.75 8.37 -18.54
C VAL A 32 2.72 8.99 -19.55
N PRO A 33 3.05 10.30 -19.45
CA PRO A 33 4.09 10.90 -20.28
C PRO A 33 5.47 10.35 -19.88
N MET A 34 5.76 9.14 -20.37
CA MET A 34 6.95 8.34 -20.07
C MET A 34 7.59 7.92 -21.39
N ASP A 35 8.91 8.05 -21.50
CA ASP A 35 9.62 7.60 -22.71
C ASP A 35 9.66 6.06 -22.79
N SER A 36 9.93 5.56 -23.99
CA SER A 36 9.89 4.12 -24.28
C SER A 36 10.88 3.29 -23.45
N ASN A 37 12.08 3.83 -23.20
CA ASN A 37 13.11 3.11 -22.45
C ASN A 37 12.71 2.99 -20.97
N THR A 38 12.25 4.09 -20.37
CA THR A 38 11.76 4.08 -18.99
C THR A 38 10.57 3.14 -18.83
N ALA A 39 9.61 3.16 -19.76
CA ALA A 39 8.44 2.29 -19.71
C ALA A 39 8.81 0.80 -19.80
N ARG A 40 9.78 0.45 -20.64
CA ARG A 40 10.30 -0.92 -20.73
C ARG A 40 11.03 -1.35 -19.46
N GLN A 41 11.84 -0.47 -18.88
CA GLN A 41 12.53 -0.75 -17.61
C GLN A 41 11.55 -0.96 -16.46
N GLU A 42 10.49 -0.15 -16.36
CA GLU A 42 9.45 -0.37 -15.34
C GLU A 42 8.73 -1.71 -15.53
N ALA A 43 8.35 -2.06 -16.76
CA ALA A 43 7.72 -3.35 -17.04
C ALA A 43 8.61 -4.53 -16.64
N ILE A 44 9.92 -4.47 -16.95
CA ILE A 44 10.90 -5.48 -16.52
C ILE A 44 11.01 -5.52 -15.00
N ALA A 45 11.09 -4.38 -14.33
CA ALA A 45 11.19 -4.33 -12.88
C ALA A 45 9.98 -5.03 -12.22
N PHE A 46 8.76 -4.75 -12.69
CA PHE A 46 7.55 -5.38 -12.15
C PHE A 46 7.45 -6.88 -12.46
N SER A 47 7.97 -7.35 -13.60
CA SER A 47 7.99 -8.80 -13.88
C SER A 47 8.95 -9.58 -12.98
N THR A 48 10.03 -8.94 -12.50
CA THR A 48 11.02 -9.61 -11.62
C THR A 48 10.59 -9.68 -10.16
N GLY A 49 9.66 -8.81 -9.73
CA GLY A 49 9.22 -8.69 -8.34
C GLY A 49 7.71 -8.47 -8.25
N PRO A 50 6.90 -9.49 -8.60
CA PRO A 50 5.46 -9.37 -8.58
C PRO A 50 4.95 -8.98 -7.18
N GLY A 51 4.07 -7.99 -7.13
CA GLY A 51 3.50 -7.48 -5.89
C GLY A 51 4.31 -6.34 -5.26
N GLN A 52 5.42 -5.89 -5.87
CA GLN A 52 6.18 -4.76 -5.35
C GLN A 52 5.42 -3.43 -5.55
N ALA A 53 4.84 -3.21 -6.72
CA ALA A 53 4.22 -1.92 -7.03
C ALA A 53 2.94 -1.67 -6.22
N ILE A 54 2.19 -2.75 -5.95
CA ILE A 54 0.97 -2.71 -5.14
C ILE A 54 1.22 -2.27 -3.69
N THR A 55 2.42 -2.51 -3.14
CA THR A 55 2.75 -2.20 -1.73
C THR A 55 2.54 -0.72 -1.38
N TYR A 56 2.91 0.21 -2.27
CA TYR A 56 2.77 1.65 -2.02
C TYR A 56 1.30 2.07 -1.87
N GLN A 57 0.44 1.52 -2.72
CA GLN A 57 -0.97 1.87 -2.74
C GLN A 57 -1.70 1.20 -1.58
N ILE A 58 -1.44 -0.09 -1.33
CA ILE A 58 -2.03 -0.83 -0.22
C ILE A 58 -1.57 -0.28 1.12
N GLY A 59 -0.27 -0.01 1.30
CA GLY A 59 0.27 0.57 2.54
C GLY A 59 -0.36 1.93 2.85
N LYS A 60 -0.52 2.80 1.85
CA LYS A 60 -1.25 4.07 2.01
C LYS A 60 -2.70 3.82 2.43
N LEU A 61 -3.42 2.93 1.74
CA LEU A 61 -4.82 2.64 2.05
C LEU A 61 -4.99 2.08 3.47
N GLN A 62 -4.09 1.19 3.91
CA GLN A 62 -4.09 0.62 5.24
C GLN A 62 -3.86 1.68 6.33
N ILE A 63 -2.85 2.55 6.17
CA ILE A 63 -2.58 3.62 7.16
C ILE A 63 -3.76 4.61 7.22
N MET A 64 -4.33 4.98 6.07
CA MET A 64 -5.48 5.90 6.03
C MET A 64 -6.72 5.28 6.70
N LYS A 65 -6.99 3.99 6.44
CA LYS A 65 -8.07 3.25 7.09
C LYS A 65 -7.86 3.16 8.60
N PHE A 66 -6.64 2.81 9.02
CA PHE A 66 -6.28 2.73 10.43
C PHE A 66 -6.48 4.07 11.16
N LEU A 67 -6.01 5.18 10.57
CA LEU A 67 -6.24 6.52 11.13
C LEU A 67 -7.73 6.86 11.26
N ALA A 68 -8.53 6.52 10.24
CA ALA A 68 -9.97 6.78 10.26
C ALA A 68 -10.69 5.99 11.36
N GLU A 69 -10.35 4.71 11.52
CA GLU A 69 -10.92 3.85 12.56
C GLU A 69 -10.49 4.30 13.96
N ALA A 70 -9.22 4.62 14.15
CA ALA A 70 -8.70 5.16 15.42
C ALA A 70 -9.43 6.44 15.83
N ARG A 71 -9.66 7.35 14.89
CA ARG A 71 -10.41 8.59 15.13
C ARG A 71 -11.88 8.32 15.47
N LEU A 72 -12.50 7.37 14.77
CA LEU A 72 -13.89 7.01 15.02
C LEU A 72 -14.08 6.37 16.40
N GLN A 73 -13.20 5.45 16.79
CA GLN A 73 -13.29 4.72 18.06
C GLN A 73 -13.00 5.62 19.27
N GLN A 74 -12.04 6.56 19.15
CA GLN A 74 -11.63 7.42 20.27
C GLN A 74 -12.45 8.72 20.36
N GLY A 75 -13.15 9.11 19.29
CA GLY A 75 -14.00 10.30 19.26
C GLY A 75 -13.22 11.56 19.64
N GLU A 76 -13.75 12.33 20.59
CA GLU A 76 -13.13 13.57 21.09
C GLU A 76 -11.80 13.34 21.82
N LYS A 77 -11.53 12.12 22.29
CA LYS A 77 -10.26 11.77 22.95
C LYS A 77 -9.15 11.46 21.94
N PHE A 78 -9.45 11.42 20.65
CA PHE A 78 -8.46 11.11 19.63
C PHE A 78 -7.35 12.17 19.57
N ASN A 79 -6.10 11.71 19.60
CA ASN A 79 -4.93 12.57 19.48
C ASN A 79 -4.05 12.11 18.30
N LEU A 80 -3.95 12.95 17.27
CA LEU A 80 -3.19 12.64 16.05
C LEU A 80 -1.68 12.44 16.32
N ARG A 81 -1.10 13.20 17.25
CA ARG A 81 0.31 13.05 17.63
C ARG A 81 0.54 11.69 18.29
N ALA A 82 -0.31 11.31 19.23
CA ALA A 82 -0.20 10.02 19.91
C ALA A 82 -0.36 8.84 18.93
N PHE A 83 -1.28 8.95 17.97
CA PHE A 83 -1.40 7.97 16.88
C PHE A 83 -0.12 7.86 16.05
N HIS A 84 0.46 8.97 15.60
CA HIS A 84 1.72 8.94 14.86
C HIS A 84 2.87 8.37 15.70
N ASP A 85 2.97 8.75 16.97
CA ASP A 85 3.99 8.21 17.89
C ASP A 85 3.86 6.68 18.02
N PHE A 86 2.64 6.16 18.11
CA PHE A 86 2.41 4.71 18.12
C PHE A 86 2.88 4.03 16.83
N VAL A 87 2.53 4.60 15.66
CA VAL A 87 2.95 4.04 14.36
C VAL A 87 4.48 4.02 14.22
N TRP A 88 5.18 5.04 14.71
CA TRP A 88 6.64 5.13 14.58
C TRP A 88 7.41 4.28 15.57
N LYS A 89 6.97 4.21 16.84
CA LYS A 89 7.72 3.53 17.92
C LYS A 89 7.81 2.01 17.74
N ASN A 90 6.83 1.42 17.07
CA ASN A 90 6.76 -0.03 16.83
C ASN A 90 7.64 -0.51 15.66
N GLY A 91 8.29 0.41 14.93
CA GLY A 91 9.15 0.09 13.80
C GLY A 91 8.40 -0.40 12.56
N ASN A 92 9.13 -1.01 11.62
CA ASN A 92 8.60 -1.48 10.34
C ASN A 92 7.90 -2.85 10.48
N VAL A 93 6.80 -2.88 11.23
CA VAL A 93 5.92 -4.05 11.35
C VAL A 93 4.69 -3.91 10.43
N PRO A 94 4.03 -5.02 10.05
CA PRO A 94 2.84 -4.95 9.19
C PRO A 94 1.78 -3.99 9.73
N ILE A 95 1.30 -3.06 8.90
CA ILE A 95 0.31 -2.04 9.31
C ILE A 95 -0.95 -2.70 9.87
N ALA A 96 -1.38 -3.83 9.30
CA ALA A 96 -2.53 -4.59 9.80
C ALA A 96 -2.35 -5.08 11.25
N LEU A 97 -1.12 -5.44 11.65
CA LEU A 97 -0.82 -5.86 13.02
C LEU A 97 -0.85 -4.67 13.98
N GLN A 98 -0.29 -3.53 13.57
CA GLN A 98 -0.36 -2.28 14.35
C GLN A 98 -1.81 -1.84 14.56
N GLN A 99 -2.62 -1.91 13.51
CA GLN A 99 -4.04 -1.58 13.54
C GLN A 99 -4.81 -2.48 14.50
N LEU A 100 -4.60 -3.81 14.41
CA LEU A 100 -5.21 -4.77 15.31
C LEU A 100 -4.89 -4.45 16.77
N GLU A 101 -3.60 -4.26 17.08
CA GLU A 101 -3.15 -4.01 18.46
C GLU A 101 -3.69 -2.69 19.02
N TYR A 102 -3.70 -1.63 18.22
CA TYR A 102 -4.15 -0.30 18.67
C TYR A 102 -5.67 -0.23 18.90
N LEU A 103 -6.46 -0.94 18.09
CA LEU A 103 -7.93 -0.88 18.15
C LEU A 103 -8.53 -1.96 19.07
N ARG A 104 -7.75 -2.96 19.48
CA ARG A 104 -8.21 -4.07 20.33
C ARG A 104 -8.75 -3.53 21.67
N PRO A 105 -9.94 -3.96 22.12
CA PRO A 105 -10.46 -3.59 23.42
C PRO A 105 -9.66 -4.25 24.56
N PRO A 106 -9.45 -3.56 25.69
CA PRO A 106 -8.67 -4.08 26.82
C PRO A 106 -9.15 -5.43 27.38
N SER A 107 -10.42 -5.78 27.18
CA SER A 107 -11.03 -7.03 27.66
C SER A 107 -10.50 -8.30 26.99
N GLU A 108 -9.83 -8.19 25.84
CA GLU A 108 -9.31 -9.34 25.10
C GLU A 108 -7.93 -9.82 25.55
N PHE A 109 -7.24 -9.07 26.42
CA PHE A 109 -5.96 -9.49 27.01
C PHE A 109 -6.11 -10.35 28.27
N SER A 110 -7.36 -10.61 28.71
CA SER A 110 -7.67 -11.15 30.04
C SER A 110 -8.05 -12.63 30.09
N SER A 111 -7.75 -13.42 29.05
CA SER A 111 -7.95 -14.88 29.09
C SER A 111 -6.61 -15.61 29.22
N PRO A 112 -6.45 -16.50 30.22
CA PRO A 112 -5.21 -17.22 30.51
C PRO A 112 -4.81 -18.23 29.44
#